data_AF-A0A266N551-F1
#
_entry.id   AF-A0A266N551-F1
#
_cell.length_a   1.000
_cell.length_b   1.000
_cell.length_c   1.000
_cell.angle_alpha   90.00
_cell.angle_beta   90.00
_cell.angle_gamma   90.00
#
_symmetry.space_group_name_H-M   'P 1'
#
loop_
_entity.id
_entity.type
_entity.pdbx_description
1 polymer ?
#
loop_
_entity_poly.entity_id
_entity_poly.type
_entity_poly.pdbx_seq_one_letter_code
_entity_poly.pdbx_strand_id
1 'polypeptide(L)'
;MAVRNVVTRRSCHFRGFFPSLKNGKSIPWESQLEGYFLSLLELSPQVFRYEVQPSKETFEMGGYSAIYYPDVRAVLHDGTEQWFEVKPVGADAELTQLPRFY
;
A
#
# COMPACT_ATOMS: atom_id res chain seq x y z
N MET A 1 10.01 -6.40 -3.41
CA MET A 1 10.28 -5.60 -4.64
C MET A 1 8.90 -5.34 -5.21
N ALA A 2 8.49 -4.09 -5.49
CA ALA A 2 7.10 -3.83 -5.88
C ALA A 2 6.75 -4.60 -7.16
N VAL A 3 5.56 -5.21 -7.19
CA VAL A 3 5.15 -6.13 -8.28
C VAL A 3 4.96 -5.39 -9.62
N ARG A 4 4.76 -4.06 -9.58
CA ARG A 4 4.63 -3.22 -10.76
C ARG A 4 5.54 -1.98 -10.71
N ASN A 5 5.82 -1.43 -11.89
CA ASN A 5 6.51 -0.15 -11.99
C ASN A 5 5.51 1.00 -11.84
N VAL A 6 5.53 1.61 -10.65
CA VAL A 6 4.61 2.68 -10.22
C VAL A 6 4.96 4.03 -10.86
N VAL A 7 6.25 4.37 -10.91
CA VAL A 7 6.70 5.72 -11.31
C VAL A 7 6.98 5.71 -12.80
N THR A 8 6.06 6.28 -13.58
CA THR A 8 6.18 6.37 -15.04
C THR A 8 6.19 7.82 -15.50
N ARG A 9 6.88 8.11 -16.61
CA ARG A 9 7.11 9.49 -17.09
C ARG A 9 5.86 10.21 -17.61
N ARG A 10 4.73 9.51 -17.77
CA ARG A 10 3.51 10.03 -18.45
C ARG A 10 2.28 10.14 -17.55
N SER A 11 2.39 9.97 -16.23
CA SER A 11 1.23 10.11 -15.34
C SER A 11 0.98 11.58 -14.97
N CYS A 12 -0.30 11.98 -14.90
CA CYS A 12 -0.74 13.27 -14.36
C CYS A 12 -0.84 13.28 -12.82
N HIS A 13 -0.53 12.16 -12.16
CA HIS A 13 -0.61 12.01 -10.70
C HIS A 13 0.73 12.34 -10.04
N PHE A 14 0.68 12.88 -8.82
CA PHE A 14 1.85 13.03 -7.96
C PHE A 14 2.33 11.65 -7.52
N ARG A 15 3.50 11.24 -8.04
CA ARG A 15 4.18 9.99 -7.70
C ARG A 15 5.62 10.30 -7.33
N GLY A 16 6.25 9.42 -6.57
CA GLY A 16 7.63 9.64 -6.19
C GLY A 16 8.27 8.43 -5.52
N PHE A 17 9.41 8.70 -4.90
CA PHE A 17 10.18 7.74 -4.13
C PHE A 17 10.35 8.27 -2.72
N PHE A 18 10.11 7.43 -1.73
CA PHE A 18 10.34 7.69 -0.32
C PHE A 18 11.64 6.99 0.12
N PRO A 19 12.66 7.72 0.63
CA PRO A 19 13.90 7.10 1.10
C PRO A 19 13.66 6.38 2.43
N SER A 20 13.68 5.05 2.44
CA SER A 20 13.47 4.24 3.65
C SER A 20 14.79 3.67 4.17
N LEU A 21 15.08 3.91 5.45
CA LEU A 21 16.18 3.30 6.17
C LEU A 21 15.82 1.87 6.58
N LYS A 22 14.59 1.66 7.05
CA LYS A 22 14.09 0.32 7.44
C LYS A 22 14.19 -0.71 6.31
N ASN A 23 13.92 -0.25 5.09
CA ASN A 23 13.97 -1.11 3.91
C ASN A 23 15.32 -1.06 3.18
N GLY A 24 16.23 -0.17 3.60
CA GLY A 24 17.55 0.02 2.98
C GLY A 24 17.51 0.51 1.53
N LYS A 25 16.38 1.04 1.06
CA LYS A 25 16.19 1.50 -0.32
C LYS A 25 15.02 2.46 -0.44
N SER A 26 15.01 3.22 -1.53
CA SER A 26 13.86 4.07 -1.86
C SER A 26 12.66 3.23 -2.29
N ILE A 27 11.48 3.58 -1.74
CA ILE A 27 10.20 2.90 -1.95
C ILE A 27 9.30 3.78 -2.82
N PRO A 28 8.75 3.27 -3.93
CA PRO A 28 7.85 4.05 -4.76
C PRO A 28 6.48 4.24 -4.09
N TRP A 29 5.80 5.35 -4.40
CA TRP A 29 4.42 5.62 -3.99
C TRP A 29 3.62 6.27 -5.13
N GLU A 30 2.32 6.00 -5.21
CA GLU A 30 1.46 6.46 -6.31
C GLU A 30 0.66 7.72 -5.99
N SER A 31 0.55 8.05 -4.70
CA SER A 31 -0.20 9.19 -4.19
C SER A 31 0.52 9.86 -3.01
N GLN A 32 0.27 11.16 -2.82
CA GLN A 32 0.81 11.89 -1.67
C GLN A 32 0.37 11.27 -0.33
N LEU A 33 -0.86 10.73 -0.27
CA LEU A 33 -1.40 10.09 0.92
C LEU A 33 -0.63 8.81 1.26
N GLU A 34 -0.32 7.97 0.27
CA GLU A 34 0.59 6.83 0.46
C GLU A 34 1.95 7.31 0.95
N GLY A 35 2.54 8.35 0.35
CA GLY A 35 3.81 8.92 0.79
C GLY A 35 3.83 9.35 2.27
N TYR A 36 2.74 9.98 2.75
CA TYR A 36 2.57 10.30 4.16
C TYR A 36 2.43 9.05 5.03
N PHE A 37 1.69 8.05 4.57
CA PHE A 37 1.56 6.79 5.29
C PHE A 37 2.91 6.05 5.42
N LEU A 38 3.72 6.01 4.36
CA LEU A 38 5.08 5.47 4.41
C LEU A 38 5.95 6.20 5.44
N SER A 39 5.75 7.52 5.60
CA SER A 39 6.47 8.31 6.61
C SER A 39 6.10 7.87 8.03
N LEU A 40 4.83 7.55 8.29
CA LEU A 40 4.39 7.03 9.60
C LEU A 40 4.97 5.64 9.87
N LEU A 41 5.00 4.77 8.86
CA LEU A 41 5.62 3.45 8.99
C LEU A 41 7.12 3.53 9.25
N GLU A 42 7.81 4.45 8.58
CA GLU A 42 9.24 4.70 8.81
C GLU A 42 9.51 5.20 10.23
N LEU A 43 8.65 6.06 10.78
CA LEU A 43 8.81 6.60 12.14
C LEU A 43 8.33 5.66 13.25
N SER A 44 7.44 4.71 12.96
CA SER A 44 6.87 3.82 13.97
C SER A 44 7.91 2.84 14.52
N PRO A 45 8.21 2.81 15.84
CA PRO A 45 9.24 1.94 16.39
C PRO A 45 8.88 0.45 16.34
N GLN A 46 7.60 0.11 16.16
CA GLN A 46 7.14 -1.28 16.11
C GLN A 46 7.33 -1.91 14.72
N VAL A 47 7.40 -1.09 13.68
CA VAL A 47 7.53 -1.55 12.29
C VAL A 47 8.99 -1.88 12.01
N PHE A 48 9.25 -3.14 11.68
CA PHE A 48 10.56 -3.64 11.28
C PHE A 48 10.86 -3.30 9.81
N ARG A 49 9.93 -3.58 8.91
CA ARG A 49 10.02 -3.28 7.47
C ARG A 49 8.63 -3.20 6.85
N TYR A 50 8.53 -2.64 5.65
CA TYR A 50 7.25 -2.57 4.92
C TYR A 50 7.42 -2.74 3.42
N GLU A 51 6.37 -3.09 2.71
CA GLU A 51 6.38 -3.35 1.27
C GLU A 51 5.17 -2.68 0.62
N VAL A 52 5.40 -1.92 -0.46
CA VAL A 52 4.32 -1.32 -1.28
C VAL A 52 3.97 -2.29 -2.40
N GLN A 53 2.66 -2.51 -2.62
CA GLN A 53 2.13 -3.42 -3.64
C GLN A 53 2.83 -4.78 -3.61
N PRO A 54 2.73 -5.49 -2.47
CA PRO A 54 3.52 -6.68 -2.19
C PRO A 54 3.10 -7.88 -3.04
N SER A 55 1.84 -7.93 -3.46
CA SER A 55 1.24 -9.06 -4.17
C SER A 55 0.39 -8.58 -5.33
N LYS A 56 0.22 -9.47 -6.32
CA LYS A 56 -0.84 -9.40 -7.32
C LYS A 56 -1.84 -10.49 -6.98
N GLU A 57 -3.01 -10.09 -6.53
CA GLU A 57 -4.08 -11.01 -6.16
C GLU A 57 -5.11 -11.04 -7.27
N THR A 58 -5.50 -12.24 -7.70
CA THR A 58 -6.54 -12.42 -8.72
C THR A 58 -7.71 -13.12 -8.05
N PHE A 59 -8.89 -12.52 -8.16
CA PHE A 59 -10.10 -13.05 -7.53
C PHE A 59 -11.22 -13.09 -8.57
N GLU A 60 -12.05 -14.12 -8.46
CA GLU A 60 -13.27 -14.24 -9.25
C GLU A 60 -14.44 -13.76 -8.40
N MET A 61 -15.19 -12.78 -8.91
CA MET A 61 -16.36 -12.25 -8.23
C MET A 61 -17.49 -12.10 -9.26
N GLY A 62 -18.57 -12.86 -9.07
CA GLY A 62 -19.76 -12.76 -9.92
C GLY A 62 -19.52 -13.05 -11.40
N GLY A 63 -18.57 -13.94 -11.74
CA GLY A 63 -18.22 -14.27 -13.13
C GLY A 63 -17.22 -13.31 -13.78
N TYR A 64 -16.71 -12.32 -13.05
CA TYR A 64 -15.65 -11.42 -13.49
C TYR A 64 -14.35 -11.74 -12.77
N SER A 65 -13.23 -11.72 -13.50
CA SER A 65 -11.91 -11.76 -12.91
C SER A 65 -11.42 -10.34 -12.63
N ALA A 66 -11.03 -10.11 -11.39
CA ALA A 66 -10.48 -8.84 -10.95
C ALA A 66 -9.07 -9.04 -10.40
N ILE A 67 -8.22 -8.04 -10.64
CA ILE A 67 -6.84 -8.02 -10.17
C ILE A 67 -6.74 -6.93 -9.11
N TYR A 68 -6.30 -7.31 -7.91
CA TYR A 68 -6.07 -6.42 -6.78
C TYR A 68 -4.59 -6.41 -6.42
N TYR A 69 -4.13 -5.23 -6.00
CA TYR A 69 -2.78 -5.00 -5.51
C TYR A 69 -2.92 -4.26 -4.19
N PRO A 70 -2.73 -4.93 -3.04
CA PRO A 70 -2.78 -4.27 -1.74
C PRO A 70 -1.80 -3.10 -1.67
N ASP A 71 -2.17 -1.97 -1.08
CA ASP A 71 -1.29 -0.80 -1.09
C ASP A 71 -0.01 -1.05 -0.30
N VAL A 72 -0.11 -1.49 0.96
CA VAL A 72 1.06 -1.68 1.84
C VAL A 72 0.91 -2.90 2.75
N ARG A 73 2.01 -3.65 2.93
CA ARG A 73 2.19 -4.66 3.98
C ARG A 73 3.32 -4.24 4.91
N ALA A 74 3.05 -4.11 6.20
CA ALA A 74 4.06 -3.87 7.23
C ALA A 74 4.34 -5.16 8.02
N VAL A 75 5.60 -5.39 8.33
CA VAL A 75 6.05 -6.47 9.22
C VAL A 75 6.54 -5.82 10.51
N LEU A 76 6.02 -6.26 11.64
CA LEU A 76 6.40 -5.75 12.96
C LEU A 76 7.58 -6.54 13.54
N HIS A 77 8.21 -5.99 14.58
CA HIS A 77 9.33 -6.63 15.26
C HIS A 77 8.99 -7.97 15.93
N ASP A 78 7.72 -8.19 16.28
CA ASP A 78 7.23 -9.47 16.82
C ASP A 78 6.96 -10.52 15.73
N GLY A 79 7.17 -10.17 14.46
CA GLY A 79 6.94 -11.04 13.30
C GLY A 79 5.51 -11.02 12.78
N THR A 80 4.60 -10.29 13.41
CA THR A 80 3.24 -10.11 12.90
C THR A 80 3.21 -9.20 11.68
N GLU A 81 2.16 -9.34 10.88
CA GLU A 81 1.99 -8.60 9.63
C GLU A 81 0.68 -7.84 9.62
N GLN A 82 0.72 -6.63 9.08
CA GLN A 82 -0.44 -5.75 8.95
C GLN A 82 -0.55 -5.29 7.49
N TRP A 83 -1.76 -5.38 6.94
CA TRP A 83 -2.06 -5.02 5.56
C TRP A 83 -2.94 -3.77 5.56
N PHE A 84 -2.59 -2.81 4.70
CA PHE A 84 -3.21 -1.49 4.67
C PHE A 84 -3.61 -1.11 3.26
N GLU A 85 -4.82 -0.56 3.14
CA GLU A 85 -5.32 0.14 1.96
C GLU A 85 -5.42 1.63 2.32
N VAL A 86 -4.78 2.49 1.54
CA VAL A 86 -4.65 3.92 1.86
C VAL A 86 -5.64 4.72 1.02
N LYS A 87 -6.68 5.27 1.67
CA LYS A 87 -7.77 6.01 1.00
C LYS A 87 -8.03 7.36 1.67
N PRO A 88 -8.38 8.41 0.90
CA PRO A 88 -8.78 9.69 1.48
C PRO A 88 -10.13 9.54 2.19
N VAL A 89 -10.30 10.31 3.27
CA VAL A 89 -11.56 10.37 4.00
C VAL A 89 -12.68 10.83 3.05
N GLY A 90 -13.71 10.01 2.89
CA GLY A 90 -14.86 10.30 2.02
C GLY A 90 -14.84 9.62 0.64
N ALA A 91 -13.77 8.91 0.25
CA ALA A 91 -13.82 8.04 -0.92
C ALA A 91 -14.76 6.84 -0.73
N ASP A 92 -14.91 6.39 0.51
CA ASP A 92 -15.65 5.18 0.90
C ASP A 92 -17.07 5.47 1.42
N ALA A 93 -17.69 6.60 1.04
CA ALA A 93 -19.03 6.97 1.53
C ALA A 93 -20.13 5.92 1.23
N GLU A 94 -19.88 4.96 0.32
CA GLU A 94 -20.77 3.84 0.01
C GLU A 94 -20.36 2.49 0.65
N LEU A 95 -19.15 2.35 1.21
CA LEU A 95 -18.59 1.07 1.69
C LEU A 95 -18.90 0.73 3.16
N THR A 96 -19.65 1.60 3.86
CA THR A 96 -20.11 1.37 5.24
C THR A 96 -21.08 0.17 5.39
N GLN A 97 -21.39 -0.55 4.31
CA GLN A 97 -22.32 -1.68 4.29
C GLN A 97 -21.72 -3.05 3.91
N LEU A 98 -20.41 -3.17 3.64
CA LEU A 98 -19.79 -4.47 3.37
C LEU A 98 -19.03 -5.03 4.58
N PRO A 99 -19.06 -6.36 4.82
CA PRO A 99 -18.34 -6.98 5.91
C PRO A 99 -16.84 -6.77 5.74
N ARG A 100 -16.21 -6.20 6.77
CA ARG A 100 -14.75 -6.08 6.84
C ARG A 100 -14.16 -7.45 7.11
N PHE A 101 -13.52 -8.05 6.11
CA PHE A 101 -12.62 -9.17 6.33
C PHE A 101 -11.27 -8.59 6.76
N TYR A 102 -10.95 -8.77 8.05
CA TYR A 102 -9.64 -8.51 8.64
C TYR A 102 -8.88 -9.83 8.76
#